data_AF-A0A7V9BZP4-F1
#
_entry.id   AF-A0A7V9BZP4-F1
#
_cell.length_a   1.000
_cell.length_b   1.000
_cell.length_c   1.000
_cell.angle_alpha   90.00
_cell.angle_beta   90.00
_cell.angle_gamma   90.00
#
_symmetry.space_group_name_H-M   'P 1'
#
loop_
_entity.id
_entity.type
_entity.pdbx_description
1 polymer ?
#
loop_
_entity_poly.entity_id
_entity_poly.type
_entity_poly.pdbx_seq_one_letter_code
_entity_poly.pdbx_strand_id
1 'polypeptide(L)'
;MGGAERLERQRTGGRLDARARIEELLDPGTFVALGALVGSLQRGATPPAPADGLVAGHGTIEGRPVLVGAEDFTVMGGSIGLGNASKRHRLAQLAEQERAPLVMLLDGAGERAQNAFERRGRGPNDLQALAALSGLVPTVAVVMGPSAGHGALTAPLMDFVVMVEGAAVFSAGPPLVKAATGEDVTKEELGGTAVHTATSGVAHNA
;
A
#
# COMPACT_ATOMS: atom_id res chain seq x y z
N MET A 1 5.72 -1.75 -14.02
CA MET A 1 4.55 -2.56 -13.63
C MET A 1 4.77 -4.01 -14.03
N GLY A 2 3.91 -4.93 -13.59
CA GLY A 2 4.11 -6.38 -13.63
C GLY A 2 4.04 -7.09 -14.99
N GLY A 3 4.07 -6.35 -16.10
CA GLY A 3 3.97 -6.91 -17.46
C GLY A 3 2.54 -6.99 -18.01
N ALA A 4 2.42 -7.12 -19.33
CA ALA A 4 1.15 -6.99 -20.06
C ALA A 4 0.07 -7.98 -19.58
N GLU A 5 0.42 -9.25 -19.37
CA GLU A 5 -0.53 -10.28 -18.94
C GLU A 5 -1.17 -9.96 -17.57
N ARG A 6 -0.37 -9.49 -16.61
CA ARG A 6 -0.86 -9.18 -15.26
C ARG A 6 -1.69 -7.90 -15.23
N LEU A 7 -1.32 -6.91 -16.04
CA LEU A 7 -2.10 -5.69 -16.25
C LEU A 7 -3.45 -6.00 -16.90
N GLU A 8 -3.44 -6.84 -17.93
CA GLU A 8 -4.66 -7.29 -18.61
C GLU A 8 -5.59 -8.06 -17.65
N ARG A 9 -5.03 -8.88 -16.76
CA ARG A 9 -5.82 -9.54 -15.71
C ARG A 9 -6.47 -8.55 -14.74
N GLN A 10 -5.78 -7.48 -14.34
CA GLN A 10 -6.41 -6.43 -13.52
C GLN A 10 -7.54 -5.75 -14.29
N ARG A 11 -7.28 -5.37 -15.55
CA ARG A 11 -8.24 -4.69 -16.42
C ARG A 11 -9.50 -5.52 -16.67
N THR A 12 -9.35 -6.79 -17.04
CA THR A 12 -10.47 -7.71 -17.27
C THR A 12 -11.25 -8.04 -16.01
N GLY A 13 -10.58 -7.98 -14.84
CA GLY A 13 -11.23 -8.06 -13.53
C GLY A 13 -11.93 -6.77 -13.09
N GLY A 14 -12.01 -5.73 -13.94
CA GLY A 14 -12.66 -4.45 -13.62
C GLY A 14 -11.86 -3.59 -12.62
N ARG A 15 -10.57 -3.86 -12.43
CA ARG A 15 -9.71 -3.14 -11.48
C ARG A 15 -8.71 -2.26 -12.22
N LEU A 16 -8.57 -1.03 -11.76
CA LEU A 16 -7.49 -0.14 -12.17
C LEU A 16 -6.14 -0.66 -11.63
N ASP A 17 -5.07 -0.49 -12.41
CA ASP A 17 -3.70 -0.68 -11.92
C ASP A 17 -3.23 0.51 -11.07
N ALA A 18 -2.07 0.36 -10.42
CA ALA A 18 -1.55 1.38 -9.49
C ALA A 18 -1.33 2.75 -10.13
N ARG A 19 -0.92 2.80 -11.41
CA ARG A 19 -0.67 4.06 -12.11
C ARG A 19 -2.00 4.69 -12.53
N ALA A 20 -2.93 3.91 -13.07
CA ALA A 20 -4.26 4.39 -13.42
C ALA A 20 -5.01 4.95 -12.20
N ARG A 21 -4.86 4.34 -11.01
CA ARG A 21 -5.44 4.87 -9.77
C ARG A 21 -4.86 6.23 -9.36
N ILE A 22 -3.55 6.43 -9.54
CA ILE A 22 -2.91 7.72 -9.27
C ILE A 22 -3.38 8.78 -10.27
N GLU A 23 -3.49 8.41 -11.55
CA GLU A 23 -3.96 9.31 -12.61
C GLU A 23 -5.43 9.72 -12.43
N GLU A 24 -6.27 8.82 -11.89
CA GLU A 24 -7.67 9.14 -11.54
C GLU A 24 -7.76 10.04 -10.29
N LEU A 25 -6.87 9.85 -9.31
CA LEU A 25 -6.89 10.61 -8.06
C LEU A 25 -6.38 12.05 -8.24
N LEU A 26 -5.33 12.23 -9.05
CA LEU A 26 -4.63 13.51 -9.18
C LEU A 26 -5.14 14.32 -10.36
N ASP A 27 -4.93 15.64 -10.30
CA ASP A 27 -5.20 16.52 -11.41
C ASP A 27 -4.39 16.10 -12.66
N PRO A 28 -4.99 16.11 -13.87
CA PRO A 28 -4.34 15.63 -15.08
C PRO A 28 -2.97 16.28 -15.35
N GLY A 29 -1.95 15.46 -15.62
CA GLY A 29 -0.61 15.91 -15.97
C GLY A 29 0.26 16.42 -14.81
N THR A 30 -0.22 16.32 -13.56
CA THR A 30 0.52 16.84 -12.39
C THR A 30 1.41 15.81 -11.69
N PHE A 31 1.20 14.52 -11.96
CA PHE A 31 1.94 13.46 -11.31
C PHE A 31 3.44 13.47 -11.68
N VAL A 32 4.29 13.60 -10.67
CA VAL A 32 5.74 13.48 -10.76
C VAL A 32 6.19 12.29 -9.93
N ALA A 33 6.74 11.28 -10.61
CA ALA A 33 7.11 10.01 -9.98
C ALA A 33 8.41 10.12 -9.16
N LEU A 34 8.40 9.49 -7.99
CA LEU A 34 9.54 9.29 -7.11
C LEU A 34 9.99 7.82 -7.15
N GLY A 35 11.27 7.59 -7.45
CA GLY A 35 11.86 6.26 -7.38
C GLY A 35 11.26 5.26 -8.40
N ALA A 36 10.96 5.73 -9.61
CA ALA A 36 10.40 4.91 -10.68
C ALA A 36 11.34 3.77 -11.13
N LEU A 37 12.66 3.98 -11.02
CA LEU A 37 13.70 3.01 -11.39
C LEU A 37 14.14 2.13 -10.21
N VAL A 38 13.55 2.29 -9.02
CA VAL A 38 13.84 1.42 -7.88
C VAL A 38 13.42 0.00 -8.24
N GLY A 39 14.28 -0.97 -7.92
CA GLY A 39 14.01 -2.40 -8.11
C GLY A 39 14.28 -3.20 -6.84
N SER A 40 14.17 -4.52 -6.95
CA SER A 40 14.60 -5.40 -5.87
C SER A 40 16.08 -5.18 -5.59
N LEU A 41 16.42 -4.90 -4.33
CA LEU A 41 17.80 -4.73 -3.88
C LEU A 41 18.51 -6.08 -3.63
N GLN A 42 17.78 -7.19 -3.75
CA GLN A 42 18.34 -8.51 -3.52
C GLN A 42 19.18 -8.97 -4.71
N ARG A 43 20.41 -9.42 -4.43
CA ARG A 43 21.31 -9.94 -5.47
C ARG A 43 20.72 -11.21 -6.08
N GLY A 44 20.62 -11.28 -7.40
CA GLY A 44 20.09 -12.44 -8.12
C GLY A 44 18.55 -12.55 -8.10
N ALA A 45 17.85 -11.51 -7.65
CA ALA A 45 16.39 -11.48 -7.68
C ALA A 45 15.86 -11.68 -9.12
N THR A 46 15.15 -12.79 -9.30
CA THR A 46 14.37 -13.09 -10.50
C THR A 46 12.97 -13.53 -10.05
N PRO A 47 11.89 -13.02 -10.66
CA PRO A 47 11.84 -12.03 -11.75
C PRO A 47 12.11 -10.59 -11.28
N PRO A 48 12.31 -9.63 -12.22
CA PRO A 48 12.41 -8.21 -11.90
C PRO A 48 11.21 -7.69 -11.09
N ALA A 49 11.44 -6.70 -10.22
CA ALA A 49 10.42 -6.02 -9.43
C ALA A 49 10.37 -4.51 -9.77
N PRO A 50 9.67 -4.09 -10.85
CA PRO A 50 9.61 -2.69 -11.26
C PRO A 50 9.04 -1.78 -10.18
N ALA A 51 9.71 -0.64 -9.93
CA ALA A 51 9.39 0.28 -8.83
C ALA A 51 9.27 -0.42 -7.45
N ASP A 52 9.85 -1.61 -7.32
CA ASP A 52 9.69 -2.53 -6.19
C ASP A 52 8.23 -2.75 -5.72
N GLY A 53 7.26 -2.62 -6.62
CA GLY A 53 5.84 -2.82 -6.30
C GLY A 53 5.11 -1.64 -5.64
N LEU A 54 5.69 -0.44 -5.68
CA LEU A 54 5.02 0.80 -5.26
C LEU A 54 5.18 1.88 -6.34
N VAL A 55 4.11 2.43 -6.86
CA VAL A 55 4.17 3.68 -7.64
C VAL A 55 4.06 4.82 -6.64
N ALA A 56 5.07 5.68 -6.56
CA ALA A 56 5.14 6.75 -5.56
C ALA A 56 5.46 8.08 -6.24
N GLY A 57 5.06 9.19 -5.64
CA GLY A 57 5.35 10.52 -6.16
C GLY A 57 4.53 11.61 -5.49
N HIS A 58 4.39 12.72 -6.20
CA HIS A 58 3.54 13.83 -5.81
C HIS A 58 2.78 14.37 -7.01
N GLY A 59 1.75 15.16 -6.76
CA GLY A 59 0.99 15.91 -7.77
C GLY A 59 0.06 16.88 -7.08
N THR A 60 -1.09 17.16 -7.68
CA THR A 60 -2.10 18.02 -7.06
C THR A 60 -3.50 17.39 -7.09
N ILE A 61 -4.35 17.79 -6.14
CA ILE A 61 -5.79 17.56 -6.13
C ILE A 61 -6.46 18.92 -5.99
N GLU A 62 -7.25 19.33 -6.99
CA GLU A 62 -7.84 20.67 -7.05
C GLU A 62 -6.77 21.78 -6.88
N GLY A 63 -5.60 21.58 -7.50
CA GLY A 63 -4.45 22.47 -7.43
C GLY A 63 -3.66 22.43 -6.10
N ARG A 64 -4.07 21.63 -5.12
CA ARG A 64 -3.40 21.51 -3.81
C ARG A 64 -2.34 20.41 -3.85
N PRO A 65 -1.10 20.64 -3.38
CA PRO A 65 -0.04 19.64 -3.42
C PRO A 65 -0.38 18.43 -2.54
N VAL A 66 -0.08 17.24 -3.03
CA VAL A 66 -0.28 15.97 -2.31
C VAL A 66 0.82 14.98 -2.65
N LEU A 67 1.22 14.20 -1.65
CA LEU A 67 2.11 13.04 -1.79
C LEU A 67 1.24 11.80 -1.95
N VAL A 68 1.61 10.89 -2.86
CA VAL A 68 0.86 9.67 -3.10
C VAL A 68 1.77 8.45 -3.24
N GLY A 69 1.34 7.34 -2.65
CA GLY A 69 1.90 6.01 -2.88
C GLY A 69 0.80 5.01 -3.22
N ALA A 70 0.99 4.20 -4.25
CA ALA A 70 0.05 3.17 -4.68
C ALA A 70 0.74 1.82 -4.84
N GLU A 71 0.25 0.80 -4.15
CA GLU A 71 0.77 -0.56 -4.27
C GLU A 71 0.38 -1.18 -5.61
N ASP A 72 1.36 -1.78 -6.30
CA ASP A 72 1.16 -2.44 -7.58
C ASP A 72 1.04 -3.95 -7.39
N PHE A 73 -0.19 -4.43 -7.25
CA PHE A 73 -0.50 -5.86 -7.11
C PHE A 73 0.05 -6.72 -8.27
N THR A 74 0.28 -6.13 -9.45
CA THR A 74 0.85 -6.86 -10.60
C THR A 74 2.33 -7.19 -10.40
N VAL A 75 3.02 -6.48 -9.51
CA VAL A 75 4.44 -6.69 -9.19
C VAL A 75 4.53 -7.49 -7.89
N MET A 76 4.83 -8.79 -8.01
CA MET A 76 5.02 -9.70 -6.87
C MET A 76 3.86 -9.65 -5.85
N GLY A 77 2.61 -9.51 -6.31
CA GLY A 77 1.42 -9.44 -5.46
C GLY A 77 1.36 -8.18 -4.60
N GLY A 78 2.01 -7.09 -5.00
CA GLY A 78 2.10 -5.86 -4.21
C GLY A 78 2.91 -6.01 -2.93
N SER A 79 3.73 -7.07 -2.82
CA SER A 79 4.53 -7.31 -1.63
C SER A 79 5.59 -6.22 -1.40
N ILE A 80 5.77 -5.86 -0.14
CA ILE A 80 6.64 -4.78 0.31
C ILE A 80 8.08 -5.31 0.37
N GLY A 81 8.83 -5.02 -0.69
CA GLY A 81 10.29 -5.21 -0.72
C GLY A 81 11.05 -4.09 -0.02
N LEU A 82 12.38 -4.20 0.05
CA LEU A 82 13.22 -3.20 0.69
C LEU A 82 13.15 -1.82 0.00
N GLY A 83 13.11 -1.77 -1.32
CA GLY A 83 12.97 -0.52 -2.08
C GLY A 83 11.59 0.11 -1.89
N ASN A 84 10.55 -0.71 -1.81
CA ASN A 84 9.19 -0.29 -1.47
C ASN A 84 9.15 0.37 -0.08
N ALA A 85 9.67 -0.32 0.94
CA ALA A 85 9.74 0.19 2.30
C ALA A 85 10.53 1.52 2.38
N SER A 86 11.66 1.63 1.66
CA SER A 86 12.42 2.88 1.58
C SER A 86 11.62 4.02 0.94
N LYS A 87 10.80 3.73 -0.10
CA LYS A 87 9.95 4.75 -0.72
C LYS A 87 8.77 5.15 0.16
N ARG A 88 8.12 4.20 0.85
CA ARG A 88 7.08 4.48 1.85
C ARG A 88 7.63 5.42 2.93
N HIS A 89 8.80 5.11 3.47
CA HIS A 89 9.49 5.97 4.43
C HIS A 89 9.81 7.35 3.84
N ARG A 90 10.31 7.42 2.61
CA ARG A 90 10.63 8.69 1.95
C ARG A 90 9.38 9.55 1.69
N LEU A 91 8.25 8.95 1.33
CA LEU A 91 6.98 9.67 1.19
C LEU A 91 6.57 10.32 2.51
N ALA A 92 6.65 9.59 3.62
CA ALA A 92 6.34 10.13 4.94
C ALA A 92 7.27 11.30 5.30
N GLN A 93 8.59 11.16 5.08
CA GLN A 93 9.55 12.25 5.31
C GLN A 93 9.25 13.50 4.47
N LEU A 94 8.85 13.31 3.21
CA LEU A 94 8.49 14.43 2.35
C LEU A 94 7.17 15.09 2.78
N ALA A 95 6.19 14.29 3.21
CA ALA A 95 4.93 14.82 3.74
C ALA A 95 5.18 15.70 4.98
N GLU A 96 6.04 15.24 5.90
CA GLU A 96 6.48 16.02 7.06
C GLU A 96 7.20 17.31 6.65
N GLN A 97 8.19 17.20 5.76
CA GLN A 97 9.04 18.32 5.32
C GLN A 97 8.23 19.40 4.60
N GLU A 98 7.40 19.01 3.65
CA GLU A 98 6.65 19.91 2.77
C GLU A 98 5.30 20.34 3.35
N ARG A 99 4.92 19.79 4.52
CA ARG A 99 3.60 19.99 5.13
C ARG A 99 2.45 19.68 4.17
N ALA A 100 2.63 18.64 3.36
CA ALA A 100 1.68 18.20 2.35
C ALA A 100 0.92 16.95 2.81
N PRO A 101 -0.38 16.82 2.47
CA PRO A 101 -1.13 15.60 2.72
C PRO A 101 -0.48 14.37 2.07
N LEU A 102 -0.68 13.20 2.68
CA LEU A 102 -0.20 11.91 2.18
C LEU A 102 -1.37 10.96 1.93
N VAL A 103 -1.49 10.45 0.71
CA VAL A 103 -2.48 9.42 0.34
C VAL A 103 -1.77 8.10 0.01
N MET A 104 -2.20 7.01 0.65
CA MET A 104 -1.71 5.66 0.39
C MET A 104 -2.82 4.77 -0.18
N LEU A 105 -2.64 4.28 -1.41
CA LEU A 105 -3.54 3.33 -2.08
C LEU A 105 -3.02 1.91 -1.86
N LEU A 106 -3.73 1.13 -1.04
CA LEU A 106 -3.29 -0.17 -0.55
C LEU A 106 -3.91 -1.32 -1.36
N ASP A 107 -3.08 -2.25 -1.82
CA ASP A 107 -3.43 -3.41 -2.65
C ASP A 107 -2.23 -4.38 -2.73
N GLY A 108 -1.92 -5.05 -1.63
CA GLY A 108 -0.67 -5.78 -1.45
C GLY A 108 -0.70 -6.88 -0.40
N ALA A 109 0.12 -7.91 -0.63
CA ALA A 109 0.22 -9.11 0.22
C ALA A 109 1.07 -8.93 1.50
N GLY A 110 1.45 -7.69 1.86
CA GLY A 110 2.29 -7.42 3.02
C GLY A 110 3.78 -7.57 2.77
N GLU A 111 4.55 -7.89 3.80
CA GLU A 111 6.01 -7.98 3.70
C GLU A 111 6.46 -9.08 2.74
N ARG A 112 7.44 -8.77 1.88
CA ARG A 112 8.02 -9.74 0.96
C ARG A 112 8.85 -10.75 1.74
N ALA A 113 8.48 -12.03 1.68
CA ALA A 113 9.13 -13.12 2.43
C ALA A 113 10.66 -13.18 2.19
N GLN A 114 11.12 -12.88 0.98
CA GLN A 114 12.53 -12.90 0.64
C GLN A 114 13.36 -11.83 1.38
N ASN A 115 12.74 -10.80 1.97
CA ASN A 115 13.43 -9.81 2.79
C ASN A 115 14.19 -10.47 3.96
N ALA A 116 13.73 -11.63 4.45
CA ALA A 116 14.37 -12.36 5.55
C ALA A 116 15.81 -12.82 5.25
N PHE A 117 16.20 -12.91 3.98
CA PHE A 117 17.55 -13.29 3.57
C PHE A 117 18.52 -12.09 3.51
N GLU A 118 18.00 -10.87 3.64
CA GLU A 118 18.81 -9.65 3.62
C GLU A 118 19.13 -9.20 5.04
N ARG A 119 20.39 -8.81 5.27
CA ARG A 119 20.79 -8.23 6.57
C ARG A 119 20.37 -6.76 6.62
N ARG A 120 19.25 -6.46 7.27
CA ARG A 120 18.86 -5.07 7.57
C ARG A 120 19.42 -4.65 8.92
N GLY A 121 20.02 -3.45 8.98
CA GLY A 121 20.36 -2.81 10.25
C GLY A 121 19.12 -2.37 11.02
N ARG A 122 19.27 -2.06 12.31
CA ARG A 122 18.24 -1.37 13.08
C ARG A 122 18.15 0.06 12.56
N GLY A 123 17.02 0.42 11.96
CA GLY A 123 16.77 1.77 11.46
C GLY A 123 15.28 2.10 11.53
N PRO A 124 14.91 3.38 11.50
CA PRO A 124 13.51 3.77 11.50
C PRO A 124 12.78 3.14 10.31
N ASN A 125 11.61 2.58 10.58
CA ASN A 125 10.77 1.98 9.54
C ASN A 125 9.72 2.99 9.03
N ASP A 126 9.03 2.62 7.95
CA ASP A 126 7.97 3.42 7.35
C ASP A 126 6.78 3.64 8.29
N LEU A 127 6.41 2.66 9.12
CA LEU A 127 5.31 2.79 10.08
C LEU A 127 5.60 3.81 11.18
N GLN A 128 6.85 3.90 11.67
CA GLN A 128 7.27 4.92 12.63
C GLN A 128 7.23 6.31 12.01
N ALA A 129 7.72 6.46 10.78
CA ALA A 129 7.64 7.73 10.06
C ALA A 129 6.19 8.12 9.78
N LEU A 130 5.33 7.14 9.49
CA LEU A 130 3.91 7.38 9.29
C LEU A 130 3.21 7.84 10.58
N ALA A 131 3.46 7.15 11.70
CA ALA A 131 2.91 7.55 12.99
C ALA A 131 3.35 8.96 13.41
N ALA A 132 4.57 9.37 13.04
CA ALA A 132 5.07 10.71 13.31
C ALA A 132 4.32 11.82 12.54
N LEU A 133 3.57 11.49 11.47
CA LEU A 133 2.74 12.45 10.73
C LEU A 133 1.44 12.81 11.45
N SER A 134 1.02 12.02 12.45
CA SER A 134 -0.24 12.22 13.15
C SER A 134 -0.31 13.63 13.75
N GLY A 135 -1.36 14.38 13.38
CA GLY A 135 -1.55 15.77 13.80
C GLY A 135 -0.64 16.80 13.10
N LEU A 136 0.24 16.38 12.18
CA LEU A 136 1.12 17.28 11.43
C LEU A 136 0.63 17.57 10.01
N VAL A 137 0.15 16.55 9.30
CA VAL A 137 -0.42 16.65 7.96
C VAL A 137 -1.60 15.68 7.82
N PRO A 138 -2.60 15.95 6.97
CA PRO A 138 -3.66 14.99 6.71
C PRO A 138 -3.12 13.74 6.03
N THR A 139 -3.50 12.58 6.55
CA THR A 139 -3.10 11.28 6.02
C THR A 139 -4.32 10.42 5.69
N VAL A 140 -4.32 9.79 4.52
CA VAL A 140 -5.47 9.01 4.02
C VAL A 140 -4.99 7.67 3.49
N ALA A 141 -5.62 6.58 3.92
CA ALA A 141 -5.52 5.28 3.28
C ALA A 141 -6.76 4.98 2.45
N VAL A 142 -6.56 4.49 1.22
CA VAL A 142 -7.63 3.91 0.41
C VAL A 142 -7.30 2.44 0.17
N VAL A 143 -8.07 1.53 0.75
CA VAL A 143 -7.88 0.09 0.62
C VAL A 143 -8.69 -0.40 -0.57
N MET A 144 -7.99 -0.84 -1.62
CA MET A 144 -8.58 -1.17 -2.93
C MET A 144 -8.44 -2.66 -3.28
N GLY A 145 -8.00 -3.47 -2.33
CA GLY A 145 -7.74 -4.90 -2.48
C GLY A 145 -7.34 -5.53 -1.15
N PRO A 146 -6.70 -6.71 -1.17
CA PRO A 146 -6.15 -7.28 0.05
C PRO A 146 -5.01 -6.40 0.58
N SER A 147 -5.00 -6.15 1.88
CA SER A 147 -3.89 -5.53 2.61
C SER A 147 -3.59 -6.39 3.83
N ALA A 148 -2.42 -7.03 3.83
CA ALA A 148 -2.06 -8.02 4.85
C ALA A 148 -0.80 -7.62 5.63
N GLY A 149 -0.72 -8.03 6.90
CA GLY A 149 0.48 -7.90 7.73
C GLY A 149 0.99 -6.46 7.82
N HIS A 150 2.25 -6.22 7.44
CA HIS A 150 2.85 -4.86 7.47
C HIS A 150 2.05 -3.81 6.69
N GLY A 151 1.52 -4.17 5.51
CA GLY A 151 0.71 -3.25 4.72
C GLY A 151 -0.61 -2.89 5.42
N ALA A 152 -1.22 -3.86 6.10
CA ALA A 152 -2.46 -3.67 6.84
C ALA A 152 -2.33 -2.64 7.97
N LEU A 153 -1.16 -2.58 8.62
CA LEU A 153 -0.86 -1.61 9.69
C LEU A 153 -0.79 -0.16 9.20
N THR A 154 -0.73 0.07 7.89
CA THR A 154 -0.80 1.42 7.33
C THR A 154 -2.18 2.04 7.58
N ALA A 155 -3.28 1.29 7.40
CA ALA A 155 -4.63 1.80 7.55
C ALA A 155 -4.93 2.38 8.96
N PRO A 156 -4.75 1.65 10.08
CA PRO A 156 -5.07 2.17 11.41
C PRO A 156 -4.15 3.30 11.89
N LEU A 157 -3.08 3.62 11.16
CA LEU A 157 -2.18 4.75 11.47
C LEU A 157 -2.55 6.03 10.70
N MET A 158 -3.49 5.97 9.76
CA MET A 158 -3.95 7.13 8.99
C MET A 158 -5.13 7.84 9.65
N ASP A 159 -5.30 9.13 9.37
CA ASP A 159 -6.43 9.92 9.89
C ASP A 159 -7.77 9.48 9.29
N PHE A 160 -7.77 9.11 8.00
CA PHE A 160 -8.95 8.56 7.32
C PHE A 160 -8.62 7.30 6.55
N VAL A 161 -9.53 6.34 6.59
CA VAL A 161 -9.44 5.06 5.89
C VAL A 161 -10.72 4.85 5.10
N VAL A 162 -10.59 4.75 3.79
CA VAL A 162 -11.68 4.40 2.87
C VAL A 162 -11.44 3.00 2.35
N MET A 163 -12.41 2.11 2.51
CA MET A 163 -12.35 0.75 1.97
C MET A 163 -13.32 0.58 0.80
N VAL A 164 -12.81 0.09 -0.32
CA VAL A 164 -13.63 -0.32 -1.48
C VAL A 164 -14.31 -1.66 -1.17
N GLU A 165 -15.53 -1.88 -1.67
CA GLU A 165 -16.21 -3.17 -1.54
C GLU A 165 -15.36 -4.33 -2.09
N GLY A 166 -15.31 -5.44 -1.34
CA GLY A 166 -14.46 -6.60 -1.65
C GLY A 166 -12.96 -6.42 -1.33
N ALA A 167 -12.55 -5.26 -0.80
CA ALA A 167 -11.23 -5.09 -0.18
C ALA A 167 -11.20 -5.74 1.20
N ALA A 168 -10.00 -6.08 1.68
CA ALA A 168 -9.85 -6.65 3.01
C ALA A 168 -8.57 -6.21 3.70
N VAL A 169 -8.63 -5.96 5.00
CA VAL A 169 -7.48 -5.60 5.85
C VAL A 169 -7.34 -6.63 6.96
N PHE A 170 -6.16 -7.22 7.14
CA PHE A 170 -5.93 -8.12 8.27
C PHE A 170 -4.44 -8.25 8.62
N SER A 171 -4.13 -8.31 9.91
CA SER A 171 -2.75 -8.54 10.37
C SER A 171 -2.25 -9.94 10.01
N ALA A 172 -3.14 -10.94 10.02
CA ALA A 172 -2.88 -12.31 9.65
C ALA A 172 -3.98 -12.79 8.70
N GLY A 173 -3.62 -13.35 7.54
CA GLY A 173 -4.61 -13.83 6.58
C GLY A 173 -5.27 -15.15 6.99
N PRO A 174 -6.37 -15.55 6.33
CA PRO A 174 -7.09 -16.78 6.66
C PRO A 174 -6.26 -18.06 6.76
N PRO A 175 -5.26 -18.33 5.89
CA PRO A 175 -4.43 -19.51 6.03
C PRO A 175 -3.64 -19.54 7.35
N LEU A 176 -3.22 -18.37 7.85
CA LEU A 176 -2.47 -18.26 9.10
C LEU A 176 -3.41 -18.39 10.31
N VAL A 177 -4.61 -17.81 10.24
CA VAL A 177 -5.67 -18.02 11.25
C VAL A 177 -5.98 -19.50 11.38
N LYS A 178 -6.26 -20.19 10.27
CA LYS A 178 -6.54 -21.62 10.26
C LYS A 178 -5.41 -22.44 10.87
N ALA A 179 -4.16 -22.15 10.50
CA ALA A 179 -3.00 -22.88 11.02
C ALA A 179 -2.76 -22.65 12.53
N ALA A 180 -3.06 -21.45 13.03
CA ALA A 180 -2.79 -21.07 14.42
C ALA A 180 -3.94 -21.41 15.39
N THR A 181 -5.19 -21.23 14.97
CA THR A 181 -6.38 -21.36 15.82
C THR A 181 -7.29 -22.52 15.45
N GLY A 182 -7.14 -23.07 14.24
CA GLY A 182 -8.03 -24.10 13.70
C GLY A 182 -9.33 -23.56 13.09
N GLU A 183 -9.56 -22.25 13.12
CA GLU A 183 -10.77 -21.61 12.60
C GLU A 183 -10.74 -21.49 11.07
N ASP A 184 -11.83 -21.90 10.40
CA ASP A 184 -12.06 -21.63 8.99
C ASP A 184 -12.79 -20.29 8.85
N VAL A 185 -12.13 -19.30 8.27
CA VAL A 185 -12.69 -17.95 8.06
C VAL A 185 -12.38 -17.49 6.65
N THR A 186 -13.29 -16.78 6.00
CA THR A 186 -13.02 -16.15 4.70
C THR A 186 -12.33 -14.79 4.86
N LYS A 187 -11.81 -14.22 3.77
CA LYS A 187 -11.22 -12.87 3.81
C LYS A 187 -12.24 -11.80 4.21
N GLU A 188 -13.47 -11.94 3.73
CA GLU A 188 -14.56 -11.01 3.99
C GLU A 188 -15.01 -11.07 5.46
N GLU A 189 -15.16 -12.27 6.01
CA GLU A 189 -15.50 -12.46 7.43
C GLU A 189 -14.38 -12.01 8.37
N LEU A 190 -13.13 -12.14 7.95
CA LEU A 190 -11.98 -11.79 8.78
C LEU A 190 -11.72 -10.28 8.83
N GLY A 191 -11.86 -9.60 7.70
CA GLY A 191 -11.44 -8.20 7.56
C GLY A 191 -11.99 -7.52 6.32
N GLY A 192 -13.17 -7.91 5.87
CA GLY A 192 -13.88 -7.22 4.79
C GLY A 192 -14.34 -5.82 5.19
N THR A 193 -14.85 -5.07 4.22
CA THR A 193 -15.32 -3.69 4.45
C THR A 193 -16.39 -3.62 5.53
N ALA A 194 -17.36 -4.55 5.54
CA ALA A 194 -18.42 -4.58 6.55
C ALA A 194 -17.87 -4.81 7.98
N VAL A 195 -16.84 -5.65 8.13
CA VAL A 195 -16.20 -5.87 9.44
C VAL A 195 -15.55 -4.58 9.93
N HIS A 196 -14.88 -3.85 9.05
CA HIS A 196 -14.13 -2.66 9.43
C HIS A 196 -14.99 -1.41 9.60
N THR A 197 -16.15 -1.32 8.95
CA THR A 197 -17.11 -0.21 9.15
C THR A 197 -18.07 -0.46 10.30
N ALA A 198 -18.47 -1.70 10.58
CA ALA A 198 -19.50 -2.00 11.59
C ALA A 198 -18.96 -2.57 12.91
N THR A 199 -17.86 -3.33 12.89
CA THR A 199 -17.40 -4.08 14.08
C THR A 199 -16.09 -3.55 14.62
N SER A 200 -15.05 -3.46 13.79
CA SER A 200 -13.71 -3.09 14.26
C SER A 200 -13.45 -1.58 14.29
N GLY A 201 -14.25 -0.79 13.56
CA GLY A 201 -14.11 0.67 13.47
C GLY A 201 -12.81 1.15 12.81
N VAL A 202 -12.23 0.37 11.90
CA VAL A 202 -10.99 0.76 11.18
C VAL A 202 -11.30 1.61 9.95
N ALA A 203 -12.44 1.38 9.29
CA ALA A 203 -12.85 2.10 8.09
C ALA A 203 -13.85 3.20 8.42
N HIS A 204 -13.77 4.32 7.69
CA HIS A 204 -14.50 5.55 8.00
C HIS A 204 -15.63 5.87 7.01
N ASN A 205 -15.82 5.01 6.00
CA ASN A 205 -16.83 5.19 4.94
C ASN A 205 -18.02 4.24 5.11
N ALA A 206 -18.56 4.19 6.34
CA ALA A 206 -19.77 3.43 6.71
C ALA A 206 -21.06 4.09 6.19
#